data_AF-A0A6J5DR82-F1
#
_entry.id   AF-A0A6J5DR82-F1
#
_cell.length_a   1.000
_cell.length_b   1.000
_cell.length_c   1.000
_cell.angle_alpha   90.00
_cell.angle_beta   90.00
_cell.angle_gamma   90.00
#
_symmetry.space_group_name_H-M   'P 1'
#
loop_
_entity.id
_entity.type
_entity.pdbx_description
1 polymer ?
#
loop_
_entity_poly.entity_id
_entity_poly.type
_entity_poly.pdbx_seq_one_letter_code
_entity_poly.pdbx_strand_id
1 'polypeptide(L)'
;MIQLTHRGGYQRFTTWHKASADAWPQEAAVDFEADPDRVGEAKYAVRSACFFWVSHRLYSLADEGDSSAVVDSISKVINPGLFQGKPNQMKTGSIGKRQENFANIRKWGGFA
;
A
#
# COMPACT_ATOMS: atom_id res chain seq x y z
N MET A 1 1.19 4.38 5.51
CA MET A 1 -0.10 3.87 4.98
C MET A 1 -0.15 4.10 3.48
N ILE A 2 -0.62 3.11 2.72
CA ILE A 2 -0.94 3.31 1.30
C ILE A 2 -2.22 4.13 1.24
N GLN A 3 -2.18 5.28 0.57
CA GLN A 3 -3.36 6.12 0.37
C GLN A 3 -4.07 5.65 -0.90
N LEU A 4 -5.20 4.95 -0.74
CA LEU A 4 -6.06 4.61 -1.86
C LEU A 4 -6.67 5.91 -2.41
N THR A 5 -6.41 6.23 -3.67
CA THR A 5 -6.89 7.45 -4.30
C THR A 5 -7.83 7.14 -5.47
N HIS A 6 -8.63 8.14 -5.82
CA HIS A 6 -9.57 8.15 -6.96
C HIS A 6 -10.76 7.21 -6.82
N ARG A 7 -11.90 7.59 -7.41
CA ARG A 7 -13.16 6.84 -7.40
C ARG A 7 -12.99 5.37 -7.79
N GLY A 8 -12.24 5.11 -8.88
CA GLY A 8 -11.99 3.75 -9.34
C GLY A 8 -11.16 2.90 -8.36
N GLY A 9 -10.34 3.51 -7.52
CA GLY A 9 -9.63 2.82 -6.44
C GLY A 9 -10.61 2.29 -5.39
N TYR A 10 -11.51 3.16 -4.92
CA TYR A 10 -12.54 2.81 -3.94
C TYR A 10 -13.52 1.76 -4.45
N GLN A 11 -13.90 1.82 -5.72
CA GLN A 11 -14.70 0.77 -6.38
C GLN A 11 -14.05 -0.61 -6.30
N ARG A 12 -12.81 -0.71 -6.75
CA ARG A 12 -12.09 -2.00 -6.74
C ARG A 12 -11.86 -2.52 -5.32
N PHE A 13 -11.55 -1.63 -4.38
CA PHE A 13 -11.42 -2.01 -2.98
C PHE A 13 -12.73 -2.51 -2.39
N THR A 14 -13.86 -1.87 -2.73
CA THR A 14 -15.21 -2.33 -2.34
C THR A 14 -15.49 -3.73 -2.86
N THR A 15 -15.23 -4.01 -4.14
CA THR A 15 -15.41 -5.35 -4.72
C THR A 15 -14.54 -6.38 -4.00
N TRP A 16 -13.26 -6.08 -3.78
CA TRP A 16 -12.33 -7.00 -3.12
C TRP A 16 -12.72 -7.24 -1.65
N HIS A 17 -13.15 -6.21 -0.94
CA HIS A 17 -13.60 -6.30 0.45
C HIS A 17 -14.85 -7.17 0.57
N LYS A 18 -15.84 -6.97 -0.30
CA LYS A 18 -17.06 -7.78 -0.40
C LYS A 18 -16.74 -9.25 -0.72
N ALA A 19 -15.81 -9.50 -1.63
CA ALA A 19 -15.37 -10.86 -1.98
C ALA A 19 -14.64 -11.58 -0.84
N SER A 20 -14.15 -10.83 0.16
CA SER A 20 -13.47 -11.35 1.34
C SER A 20 -14.40 -11.44 2.56
N ALA A 21 -15.71 -11.44 2.35
CA ALA A 21 -16.74 -11.43 3.39
C ALA A 21 -16.59 -12.57 4.41
N ASP A 22 -16.08 -13.73 4.02
CA ASP A 22 -15.86 -14.86 4.93
C ASP A 22 -14.92 -14.49 6.10
N ALA A 23 -13.97 -13.57 5.87
CA ALA A 23 -13.06 -13.08 6.90
C ALA A 23 -13.65 -11.94 7.76
N TRP A 24 -14.75 -11.31 7.32
CA TRP A 24 -15.42 -10.22 8.06
C TRP A 24 -16.92 -10.10 7.71
N PRO A 25 -17.75 -11.08 8.09
CA PRO A 25 -19.15 -11.14 7.64
C PRO A 25 -19.97 -9.92 8.04
N GLN A 26 -19.71 -9.35 9.23
CA GLN A 26 -20.44 -8.19 9.74
C GLN A 26 -20.16 -6.89 8.96
N GLU A 27 -19.07 -6.85 8.20
CA GLU A 27 -18.63 -5.67 7.45
C GLU A 27 -18.84 -5.85 5.94
N ALA A 28 -19.32 -7.02 5.49
CA ALA A 28 -19.40 -7.36 4.07
C ALA A 28 -20.21 -6.35 3.24
N ALA A 29 -21.13 -5.60 3.84
CA ALA A 29 -21.96 -4.62 3.14
C ALA A 29 -21.28 -3.25 2.93
N VAL A 30 -20.10 -3.01 3.50
CA VAL A 30 -19.44 -1.69 3.43
C VAL A 30 -19.09 -1.32 1.99
N ASP A 31 -19.37 -0.08 1.62
CA ASP A 31 -19.12 0.47 0.30
C ASP A 31 -18.23 1.71 0.38
N PHE A 32 -16.98 1.58 -0.04
CA PHE A 32 -15.98 2.65 0.03
C PHE A 32 -16.09 3.61 -1.15
N GLU A 33 -16.80 3.25 -2.23
CA GLU A 33 -17.12 4.23 -3.27
C GLU A 33 -18.17 5.23 -2.75
N ALA A 34 -19.19 4.72 -2.06
CA ALA A 34 -20.24 5.55 -1.46
C ALA A 34 -19.76 6.32 -0.22
N ASP A 35 -18.90 5.71 0.60
CA ASP A 35 -18.38 6.30 1.84
C ASP A 35 -16.84 6.17 1.93
N PRO A 36 -16.09 6.98 1.17
CA PRO A 36 -14.63 6.87 1.07
C PRO A 36 -13.90 7.22 2.37
N ASP A 37 -14.51 8.01 3.25
CA ASP A 37 -13.91 8.44 4.52
C ASP A 37 -13.65 7.26 5.47
N ARG A 38 -14.41 6.16 5.32
CA ARG A 38 -14.18 4.91 6.06
C ARG A 38 -12.77 4.36 5.87
N VAL A 39 -12.10 4.61 4.75
CA VAL A 39 -10.72 4.15 4.56
C VAL A 39 -9.76 4.76 5.60
N GLY A 40 -10.12 5.88 6.23
CA GLY A 40 -9.38 6.47 7.34
C GLY A 40 -9.47 5.69 8.65
N GLU A 41 -10.48 4.83 8.84
CA GLU A 41 -10.57 3.96 10.01
C GLU A 41 -9.45 2.91 9.98
N ALA A 42 -8.79 2.67 11.11
CA ALA A 42 -7.61 1.80 11.20
C ALA A 42 -7.79 0.42 10.55
N LYS A 43 -8.96 -0.22 10.72
CA LYS A 43 -9.25 -1.53 10.11
C LYS A 43 -9.30 -1.48 8.58
N TYR A 44 -9.89 -0.42 8.02
CA TYR A 44 -10.05 -0.27 6.56
C TYR A 44 -8.80 0.29 5.90
N ALA A 45 -8.06 1.13 6.62
CA ALA A 45 -6.70 1.53 6.33
C ALA A 45 -5.78 0.32 6.09
N VAL A 46 -5.76 -0.63 7.03
CA VAL A 46 -4.93 -1.85 6.89
C VAL A 46 -5.45 -2.75 5.77
N ARG A 47 -6.76 -2.98 5.67
CA ARG A 47 -7.35 -3.81 4.61
C ARG A 47 -7.09 -3.23 3.22
N SER A 48 -7.19 -1.91 3.03
CA SER A 48 -6.91 -1.26 1.74
C SER A 48 -5.42 -1.35 1.36
N ALA A 49 -4.52 -1.27 2.34
CA ALA A 49 -3.10 -1.53 2.11
C ALA A 49 -2.85 -2.99 1.67
N CYS A 50 -3.46 -3.98 2.34
CA CYS A 50 -3.40 -5.38 1.95
C CYS A 50 -3.99 -5.63 0.56
N PHE A 51 -5.15 -5.04 0.26
CA PHE A 51 -5.77 -5.08 -1.07
C PHE A 51 -4.79 -4.58 -2.14
N PHE A 52 -4.18 -3.41 -1.94
CA PHE A 52 -3.23 -2.87 -2.90
C PHE A 52 -2.02 -3.79 -3.06
N TRP A 53 -1.48 -4.30 -1.96
CA TRP A 53 -0.34 -5.21 -1.92
C TRP A 53 -0.58 -6.50 -2.72
N VAL A 54 -1.71 -7.16 -2.48
CA VAL A 54 -2.08 -8.43 -3.14
C VAL A 54 -2.45 -8.19 -4.60
N SER A 55 -3.27 -7.17 -4.88
CA SER A 55 -3.78 -6.92 -6.24
C SER A 55 -2.68 -6.51 -7.23
N HIS A 56 -1.61 -5.87 -6.75
CA HIS A 56 -0.44 -5.52 -7.56
C HIS A 56 0.72 -6.52 -7.44
N ARG A 57 0.49 -7.64 -6.74
CA ARG A 57 1.50 -8.69 -6.50
C ARG A 57 2.81 -8.15 -5.93
N LEU A 58 2.74 -7.17 -5.03
CA LEU A 58 3.95 -6.56 -4.47
C LEU A 58 4.80 -7.57 -3.67
N TYR A 59 4.20 -8.65 -3.17
CA TYR A 59 4.92 -9.76 -2.56
C TYR A 59 5.95 -10.39 -3.51
N SER A 60 5.67 -10.52 -4.80
CA SER A 60 6.63 -11.15 -5.72
C SER A 60 7.86 -10.27 -5.96
N LEU A 61 7.72 -8.94 -5.86
CA LEU A 61 8.87 -8.03 -5.85
C LEU A 61 9.62 -8.12 -4.53
N ALA A 62 8.91 -8.24 -3.40
CA ALA A 62 9.54 -8.39 -2.09
C ALA A 62 10.34 -9.69 -1.96
N ASP A 63 9.91 -10.76 -2.64
CA ASP A 63 10.63 -12.04 -2.69
C ASP A 63 11.99 -11.95 -3.40
N GLU A 64 12.27 -10.85 -4.13
CA GLU A 64 13.58 -10.59 -4.75
C GLU A 64 14.65 -10.14 -3.73
N GLY A 65 14.27 -9.87 -2.48
CA GLY A 65 15.19 -9.59 -1.37
C GLY A 65 15.00 -8.21 -0.72
N ASP A 66 16.00 -7.77 0.03
CA ASP A 66 15.90 -6.62 0.93
C ASP A 66 16.76 -5.40 0.49
N SER A 67 17.17 -5.37 -0.78
CA SER A 67 17.98 -4.27 -1.33
C SER A 67 17.16 -2.98 -1.54
N SER A 68 17.83 -1.83 -1.58
CA SER A 68 17.20 -0.55 -1.92
C SER A 68 16.56 -0.57 -3.32
N ALA A 69 17.12 -1.34 -4.26
CA ALA A 69 16.55 -1.52 -5.58
C ALA A 69 15.18 -2.23 -5.53
N VAL A 70 15.03 -3.23 -4.66
CA VAL A 70 13.74 -3.89 -4.42
C VAL A 70 12.74 -2.93 -3.79
N VAL A 71 13.14 -2.15 -2.78
CA VAL A 71 12.30 -1.11 -2.17
C VAL A 71 11.83 -0.08 -3.20
N ASP A 72 12.72 0.32 -4.11
CA ASP A 72 12.41 1.23 -5.20
C ASP A 72 11.45 0.62 -6.22
N SER A 73 11.61 -0.67 -6.55
CA SER A 73 10.69 -1.39 -7.45
C SER A 73 9.26 -1.38 -6.92
N ILE A 74 9.08 -1.66 -5.62
CA ILE A 74 7.79 -1.61 -4.94
C ILE A 74 7.27 -0.17 -4.88
N SER A 75 8.14 0.79 -4.57
CA SER A 75 7.79 2.21 -4.50
C SER A 75 7.33 2.77 -5.85
N LYS A 76 7.88 2.28 -6.97
CA LYS A 76 7.43 2.62 -8.33
C LYS A 76 6.01 2.16 -8.59
N VAL A 77 5.61 1.00 -8.07
CA VAL A 77 4.22 0.52 -8.23
C VAL A 77 3.27 1.34 -7.35
N ILE A 78 3.65 1.64 -6.11
CA ILE A 78 2.81 2.40 -5.17
C ILE A 78 2.63 3.86 -5.61
N ASN A 79 3.71 4.52 -6.04
CA ASN A 79 3.68 5.92 -6.45
C ASN A 79 4.67 6.15 -7.62
N PRO A 80 4.27 5.83 -8.86
CA PRO A 80 5.13 5.94 -10.02
C PRO A 80 5.62 7.37 -10.27
N GLY A 81 4.85 8.38 -9.85
CA GLY A 81 5.22 9.79 -9.98
C GLY A 81 6.52 10.17 -9.27
N LEU A 82 6.97 9.39 -8.26
CA LEU A 82 8.27 9.59 -7.61
C LEU A 82 9.45 9.34 -8.55
N PHE A 83 9.27 8.51 -9.57
CA PHE A 83 10.34 8.06 -10.48
C PHE A 83 10.19 8.60 -11.90
N GLN A 84 9.12 9.36 -12.18
CA GLN A 84 8.88 9.98 -13.48
C GLN A 84 9.42 11.41 -13.54
N GLY A 85 9.85 11.85 -14.72
CA GLY A 85 10.34 13.21 -14.96
C GLY A 85 11.69 13.52 -14.31
N LYS A 86 12.08 14.79 -14.28
CA LYS A 86 13.36 15.21 -13.68
C LYS A 86 13.33 14.97 -12.16
N PRO A 87 14.37 14.35 -11.59
CA PRO A 87 14.53 14.27 -10.14
C PRO A 87 14.50 15.67 -9.51
N ASN A 88 13.88 15.76 -8.32
CA ASN A 88 13.92 16.95 -7.49
C ASN A 88 14.10 16.54 -6.02
N GLN A 89 14.45 17.49 -5.16
CA GLN A 89 14.75 17.22 -3.75
C GLN A 89 13.60 16.51 -3.02
N MET A 90 12.34 16.84 -3.33
CA MET A 90 11.18 16.20 -2.73
C MET A 90 11.06 14.72 -3.13
N LYS A 91 11.24 14.41 -4.41
CA LYS A 91 11.20 13.03 -4.93
C LYS A 91 12.35 12.20 -4.35
N THR A 92 13.58 12.71 -4.44
CA THR A 92 14.76 12.04 -3.90
C THR A 92 14.64 11.81 -2.39
N GLY A 93 14.17 12.82 -1.65
CA GLY A 93 13.93 12.70 -0.21
C GLY A 93 12.83 11.69 0.13
N SER A 94 11.74 11.61 -0.65
CA SER A 94 10.69 10.61 -0.42
C SER A 94 11.18 9.18 -0.68
N ILE A 95 11.96 8.98 -1.75
CA ILE A 95 12.58 7.68 -2.06
C ILE A 95 13.55 7.27 -0.94
N GLY A 96 14.45 8.17 -0.54
CA GLY A 96 15.41 7.90 0.54
C GLY A 96 14.72 7.53 1.86
N LYS A 97 13.66 8.25 2.26
CA LYS A 97 12.89 7.92 3.47
C LYS A 97 12.23 6.54 3.40
N ARG A 98 11.80 6.09 2.22
CA ARG A 98 11.20 4.75 2.05
C ARG A 98 12.26 3.66 2.25
N GLN A 99 13.44 3.84 1.66
CA GLN A 99 14.58 2.94 1.83
C GLN A 99 15.04 2.90 3.29
N GLU A 100 15.19 4.06 3.93
CA GLU A 100 15.58 4.20 5.33
C GLU A 100 14.56 3.53 6.28
N ASN A 101 13.27 3.80 6.10
CA ASN A 101 12.23 3.19 6.92
C ASN A 101 12.25 1.66 6.83
N PHE A 102 12.41 1.11 5.62
CA PHE A 102 12.53 -0.34 5.43
C PHE A 102 13.77 -0.91 6.13
N ALA A 103 14.94 -0.26 5.95
CA ALA A 103 16.17 -0.67 6.62
C ALA A 103 16.04 -0.63 8.15
N ASN A 104 15.35 0.36 8.71
CA ASN A 104 15.12 0.48 10.14
C ASN A 104 14.19 -0.62 10.67
N ILE A 105 13.10 -0.95 9.96
CA ILE A 105 12.22 -2.06 10.34
C ILE A 105 12.98 -3.39 10.33
N ARG A 106 13.82 -3.60 9.30
CA ARG A 106 14.64 -4.81 9.17
C ARG A 106 15.70 -4.92 10.28
N LYS A 107 16.28 -3.80 10.72
CA LYS A 107 17.22 -3.77 11.87
C LYS A 107 16.52 -3.93 13.21
N TRP A 108 15.29 -3.45 13.35
CA TRP A 108 14.54 -3.50 14.60
C TRP A 108 14.28 -4.94 15.06
N GLY A 109 14.10 -5.89 14.14
CA GLY A 109 14.02 -7.33 14.46
C GLY A 109 12.72 -7.79 15.11
N GLY A 110 11.76 -6.88 15.34
CA GLY A 110 10.47 -7.19 15.97
C GLY A 110 10.46 -7.05 17.49
N PHE A 111 9.35 -7.41 18.11
CA PHE A 111 9.30 -7.71 19.54
C PHE A 111 9.82 -9.14 19.71
N ALA A 112 11.14 -9.28 19.87
CA ALA A 112 11.73 -10.53 20.37
C ALA A 112 11.35 -10.73 21.84
#